data_AF-A0A7S8E830-F1
#
_entry.id   AF-A0A7S8E830-F1
#
_cell.length_a   1.000
_cell.length_b   1.000
_cell.length_c   1.000
_cell.angle_alpha   90.00
_cell.angle_beta   90.00
_cell.angle_gamma   90.00
#
_symmetry.space_group_name_H-M   'P 1'
#
loop_
_entity.id
_entity.type
_entity.pdbx_description
1 polymer ?
#
loop_
_entity_poly.entity_id
_entity_poly.type
_entity_poly.pdbx_seq_one_letter_code
_entity_poly.pdbx_strand_id
1 'polypeptide(L)'
;MSNLKKRLEDGIQSQTSSTPRLPTPDQIYGSVPVPRRVRDLAVKQGKGILNEDGTVTIGGCHMTGAGLTVPETITPEQMNEAMQFLVFSENQLAIWMGDLLVACEDLKYGDITAIALHFGIDPATARNRASIMRRVKTSLRSDVLDQFPGISVADHPQKSHYELVAAMDEADQYYWLTQKIKHGWNYRQMRDAIRMREAIRAATDKPPMLQPSPFQKRVSSLERDIDKDLQLAKTDLDANQIKHLAELHRRAADHLEQLTKDS
;
A
#
# COMPACT_ATOMS: atom_id res chain seq x y z
N MET A 1 -12.76 -3.46 -68.49
CA MET A 1 -12.16 -4.55 -67.69
C MET A 1 -11.31 -3.96 -66.55
N SER A 2 -11.93 -3.47 -65.46
CA SER A 2 -11.14 -2.86 -64.36
C SER A 2 -11.74 -2.91 -62.95
N ASN A 3 -12.92 -3.52 -62.75
CA ASN A 3 -13.54 -3.57 -61.41
C ASN A 3 -13.74 -4.98 -60.84
N LEU A 4 -13.35 -6.03 -61.58
CA LEU A 4 -13.45 -7.41 -61.08
C LEU A 4 -12.16 -7.95 -60.45
N LYS A 5 -10.98 -7.40 -60.80
CA LYS A 5 -9.71 -7.81 -60.19
C LYS A 5 -9.48 -7.19 -58.80
N LYS A 6 -10.02 -5.99 -58.54
CA LYS A 6 -9.84 -5.31 -57.25
C LYS A 6 -10.66 -5.91 -56.10
N ARG A 7 -11.70 -6.72 -56.40
CA ARG A 7 -12.51 -7.41 -55.37
C ARG A 7 -11.99 -8.80 -54.98
N LEU A 8 -10.96 -9.30 -55.66
CA LEU A 8 -10.32 -10.57 -55.31
C LEU A 8 -9.10 -10.41 -54.39
N GLU A 9 -8.56 -9.20 -54.25
CA GLU A 9 -7.39 -8.92 -53.39
C GLU A 9 -7.80 -8.42 -51.98
N ASP A 10 -8.99 -7.83 -51.82
CA ASP A 10 -9.51 -7.39 -50.50
C ASP A 10 -10.20 -8.53 -49.70
N GLY A 11 -10.15 -9.76 -50.21
CA GLY A 11 -10.85 -10.93 -49.65
C GLY A 11 -9.98 -11.92 -48.87
N ILE A 12 -8.74 -11.57 -48.53
CA ILE A 12 -7.91 -12.35 -47.59
C ILE A 12 -7.78 -11.55 -46.30
N GLN A 13 -8.92 -11.22 -45.68
CA GLN A 13 -8.92 -11.07 -44.24
C GLN A 13 -8.59 -12.45 -43.68
N SER A 14 -7.36 -12.58 -43.20
CA SER A 14 -6.92 -13.66 -42.34
C SER A 14 -7.90 -13.76 -41.16
N GLN A 15 -8.96 -14.54 -41.35
CA GLN A 15 -9.63 -15.24 -40.27
C GLN A 15 -8.57 -16.16 -39.71
N THR A 16 -7.74 -15.62 -38.83
CA THR A 16 -7.09 -16.46 -37.83
C THR A 16 -8.25 -17.09 -37.08
N SER A 17 -8.56 -18.32 -37.46
CA SER A 17 -9.28 -19.25 -36.63
C SER A 17 -8.47 -19.32 -35.34
N SER A 18 -8.80 -18.44 -34.40
CA SER A 18 -8.31 -18.53 -33.04
C SER A 18 -8.90 -19.83 -32.52
N THR A 19 -8.15 -20.92 -32.71
CA THR A 19 -8.37 -22.15 -32.00
C THR A 19 -8.57 -21.71 -30.56
N PRO A 20 -9.71 -22.02 -29.91
CA PRO A 20 -9.92 -21.63 -28.53
C PRO A 20 -8.70 -22.14 -27.76
N ARG A 21 -7.85 -21.21 -27.30
CA ARG A 21 -6.67 -21.59 -26.56
C ARG A 21 -7.18 -22.33 -25.34
N LEU A 22 -6.74 -23.58 -25.18
CA LEU A 22 -6.97 -24.31 -23.94
C LEU A 22 -6.55 -23.38 -22.80
N PRO A 23 -7.40 -23.15 -21.79
CA PRO A 23 -7.05 -22.28 -20.70
C PRO A 23 -5.72 -22.74 -20.10
N THR A 24 -4.80 -21.80 -19.87
CA THR A 24 -3.54 -22.15 -19.21
C THR A 24 -3.84 -22.68 -17.80
N PRO A 25 -2.96 -23.47 -17.18
CA PRO A 25 -3.09 -23.82 -15.76
C PRO A 25 -3.44 -22.59 -14.89
N ASP A 26 -2.81 -21.45 -15.18
CA ASP A 26 -3.06 -20.14 -14.55
C ASP A 26 -4.52 -19.62 -14.68
N GLN A 27 -5.33 -20.21 -15.58
CA GLN A 27 -6.74 -19.89 -15.86
C GLN A 27 -7.73 -20.95 -15.35
N ILE A 28 -7.26 -22.13 -14.92
CA ILE A 28 -8.10 -23.27 -14.50
C ILE A 28 -8.12 -23.43 -12.97
N TYR A 29 -7.01 -23.11 -12.29
CA TYR A 29 -6.86 -23.42 -10.87
C TYR A 29 -7.18 -22.22 -9.97
N GLY A 30 -7.86 -22.49 -8.85
CA GLY A 30 -8.19 -21.49 -7.81
C GLY A 30 -6.99 -21.07 -6.95
N SER A 31 -5.78 -21.51 -7.29
CA SER A 31 -4.54 -21.15 -6.62
C SER A 31 -3.67 -20.30 -7.54
N VAL A 32 -3.23 -19.16 -7.04
CA VAL A 32 -2.41 -18.23 -7.80
C VAL A 32 -1.02 -18.83 -8.05
N PRO A 33 -0.59 -19.03 -9.30
CA PRO A 33 0.67 -19.70 -9.62
C PRO A 33 1.88 -18.87 -9.18
N VAL A 34 3.01 -19.55 -8.95
CA VAL A 34 4.28 -18.87 -8.63
C VAL A 34 4.93 -18.26 -9.88
N PRO A 35 5.76 -17.20 -9.74
CA PRO A 35 6.49 -16.63 -10.87
C PRO A 35 7.30 -17.68 -11.63
N ARG A 36 7.26 -17.65 -12.97
CA ARG A 36 7.95 -18.63 -13.84
C ARG A 36 9.43 -18.81 -13.50
N ARG A 37 10.15 -17.72 -13.24
CA ARG A 37 11.58 -17.76 -12.88
C ARG A 37 11.84 -18.59 -11.63
N VAL A 38 10.90 -18.59 -10.67
CA VAL A 38 11.00 -19.41 -9.46
C VAL A 38 10.74 -20.87 -9.79
N ARG A 39 9.71 -21.18 -10.59
CA ARG A 39 9.44 -22.55 -11.06
C ARG A 39 10.68 -23.13 -11.73
N ASP A 40 11.25 -22.38 -12.67
CA ASP A 40 12.44 -22.78 -13.42
C ASP A 40 13.63 -23.01 -12.48
N LEU A 41 13.80 -22.15 -11.47
CA LEU A 41 14.86 -22.27 -10.47
C LEU A 41 14.69 -23.50 -9.57
N ALA A 42 13.47 -23.72 -9.08
CA ALA A 42 13.12 -24.84 -8.20
C ALA A 42 13.34 -26.19 -8.91
N VAL A 43 12.92 -26.28 -10.18
CA VAL A 43 13.14 -27.46 -11.03
C VAL A 43 14.63 -27.62 -11.34
N LYS A 44 15.33 -26.55 -11.73
CA LYS A 44 16.76 -26.61 -12.07
C LYS A 44 17.63 -27.08 -10.91
N GLN A 45 17.25 -26.73 -9.68
CA GLN A 45 17.98 -27.16 -8.48
C GLN A 45 17.57 -28.53 -7.97
N GLY A 46 16.50 -29.13 -8.51
CA GLY A 46 15.95 -30.39 -8.01
C GLY A 46 15.43 -30.32 -6.57
N LYS A 47 15.14 -29.11 -6.07
CA LYS A 47 14.72 -28.85 -4.68
C LYS A 47 13.23 -28.61 -4.52
N GLY A 48 12.51 -28.40 -5.63
CA GLY A 48 11.08 -28.15 -5.60
C GLY A 48 10.28 -29.13 -6.42
N ILE A 49 9.10 -29.47 -5.91
CA ILE A 49 8.07 -30.21 -6.63
C ILE A 49 7.16 -29.18 -7.26
N LEU A 50 7.12 -29.14 -8.60
CA LEU A 50 6.15 -28.34 -9.33
C LEU A 50 4.83 -29.08 -9.34
N ASN A 51 3.79 -28.46 -8.80
CA ASN A 51 2.45 -29.02 -8.77
C ASN A 51 1.69 -28.70 -10.07
N GLU A 52 0.65 -29.47 -10.38
CA GLU A 52 -0.16 -29.30 -11.61
C GLU A 52 -0.85 -27.93 -11.69
N ASP A 53 -1.13 -27.33 -10.53
CA ASP A 53 -1.74 -26.02 -10.36
C ASP A 53 -0.77 -24.83 -10.55
N GLY A 54 0.50 -25.12 -10.87
CA GLY A 54 1.52 -24.11 -11.07
C GLY A 54 2.12 -23.54 -9.78
N THR A 55 1.79 -24.11 -8.62
CA THR A 55 2.43 -23.84 -7.33
C THR A 55 3.71 -24.68 -7.17
N VAL A 56 4.54 -24.34 -6.18
CA VAL A 56 5.79 -25.06 -5.92
C VAL A 56 5.86 -25.49 -4.46
N THR A 57 6.23 -26.73 -4.21
CA THR A 57 6.49 -27.26 -2.87
C THR A 57 7.99 -27.42 -2.65
N ILE A 58 8.56 -26.82 -1.61
CA ILE A 58 9.99 -26.93 -1.24
C ILE A 58 10.09 -27.17 0.26
N GLY A 59 10.79 -28.23 0.67
CA GLY A 59 10.92 -28.58 2.09
C GLY A 59 9.56 -28.69 2.78
N GLY A 60 8.56 -29.28 2.11
CA GLY A 60 7.18 -29.36 2.62
C GLY A 60 6.40 -28.03 2.69
N CYS A 61 7.02 -26.89 2.44
CA CYS A 61 6.35 -25.58 2.37
C CYS A 61 5.68 -25.41 1.00
N HIS A 62 4.43 -24.93 1.01
CA HIS A 62 3.68 -24.68 -0.20
C HIS A 62 3.77 -23.21 -0.61
N MET A 63 4.28 -22.93 -1.81
CA MET A 63 4.52 -21.59 -2.33
C MET A 63 3.52 -21.27 -3.44
N THR A 64 2.87 -20.12 -3.33
CA THR A 64 1.90 -19.57 -4.30
C THR A 64 2.31 -18.16 -4.70
N GLY A 65 1.65 -17.58 -5.69
CA GLY A 65 1.81 -16.17 -6.04
C GLY A 65 1.42 -15.20 -4.92
N ALA A 66 0.57 -15.63 -3.97
CA ALA A 66 0.14 -14.85 -2.82
C ALA A 66 1.14 -14.88 -1.65
N GLY A 67 1.81 -16.02 -1.45
CA GLY A 67 2.65 -16.22 -0.28
C GLY A 67 3.15 -17.64 -0.12
N LEU A 68 3.74 -17.90 1.04
CA LEU A 68 4.17 -19.23 1.46
C LEU A 68 3.32 -19.71 2.64
N THR A 69 2.91 -20.97 2.61
CA THR A 69 2.22 -21.65 3.70
C THR A 69 3.11 -22.77 4.25
N VAL A 70 3.23 -22.83 5.57
CA VAL A 70 4.03 -23.84 6.29
C VAL A 70 3.09 -24.82 6.98
N PRO A 71 3.24 -26.15 6.79
CA PRO A 71 2.44 -27.12 7.51
C PRO A 71 2.88 -27.22 8.97
N GLU A 72 1.94 -27.47 9.88
CA GLU A 72 2.22 -27.64 11.32
C GLU A 72 3.18 -28.80 11.62
N THR A 73 3.22 -29.81 10.73
CA THR A 73 4.07 -30.98 10.85
C THR A 73 5.46 -30.80 10.22
N ILE A 74 5.84 -29.58 9.85
CA ILE A 74 7.14 -29.33 9.23
C ILE A 74 8.29 -29.69 10.17
N THR A 75 9.30 -30.37 9.66
CA THR A 75 10.52 -30.72 10.40
C THR A 75 11.56 -29.60 10.33
N PRO A 76 12.50 -29.51 11.28
CA PRO A 76 13.59 -28.53 11.22
C PRO A 76 14.42 -28.63 9.93
N GLU A 77 14.64 -29.84 9.42
CA GLU A 77 15.41 -30.09 8.20
C GLU A 77 14.72 -29.52 6.97
N GLN A 78 13.40 -29.76 6.87
CA GLN A 78 12.54 -29.20 5.82
C GLN A 78 12.48 -27.67 5.88
N MET A 79 12.40 -27.11 7.08
CA MET A 79 12.44 -25.66 7.30
C MET A 79 13.76 -25.05 6.82
N ASN A 80 14.88 -25.68 7.18
CA ASN A 80 16.21 -25.27 6.74
C ASN A 80 16.35 -25.36 5.21
N GLU A 81 15.85 -26.42 4.58
CA GLU A 81 15.85 -26.56 3.12
C GLU A 81 15.08 -25.40 2.44
N ALA A 82 13.88 -25.10 2.92
CA ALA A 82 13.08 -23.99 2.42
C ALA A 82 13.82 -22.65 2.58
N MET A 83 14.43 -22.40 3.75
CA MET A 83 15.17 -21.17 4.01
C MET A 83 16.39 -21.03 3.09
N GLN A 84 17.18 -22.08 2.93
CA GLN A 84 18.35 -22.08 2.03
C GLN A 84 17.94 -21.76 0.59
N PHE A 85 16.83 -22.33 0.11
CA PHE A 85 16.32 -22.03 -1.22
C PHE A 85 15.92 -20.56 -1.36
N LEU A 86 15.18 -20.01 -0.38
CA LEU A 86 14.71 -18.63 -0.42
C LEU A 86 15.86 -17.61 -0.34
N VAL A 87 16.90 -17.89 0.44
CA VAL A 87 18.10 -17.05 0.53
C VAL A 87 18.82 -17.00 -0.81
N PHE A 88 19.01 -18.15 -1.45
CA PHE A 88 19.70 -18.26 -2.73
C PHE A 88 18.94 -17.56 -3.88
N SER A 89 17.62 -17.49 -3.78
CA SER A 89 16.75 -16.99 -4.85
C SER A 89 16.59 -15.46 -4.89
N GLU A 90 17.21 -14.74 -3.93
CA GLU A 90 17.27 -13.28 -3.81
C GLU A 90 15.90 -12.53 -3.91
N ASN A 91 15.95 -11.20 -4.06
CA ASN A 91 14.90 -10.18 -3.90
C ASN A 91 13.49 -10.50 -4.44
N GLN A 92 13.34 -11.43 -5.39
CA GLN A 92 12.05 -11.82 -5.94
C GLN A 92 11.19 -12.62 -4.96
N LEU A 93 11.79 -13.22 -3.93
CA LEU A 93 11.09 -14.04 -2.92
C LEU A 93 10.95 -13.37 -1.54
N ALA A 94 11.11 -12.04 -1.47
CA ALA A 94 11.08 -11.32 -0.20
C ALA A 94 9.77 -11.50 0.60
N ILE A 95 8.66 -11.75 -0.10
CA ILE A 95 7.34 -12.05 0.49
C ILE A 95 7.37 -13.41 1.17
N TRP A 96 7.75 -14.47 0.45
CA TRP A 96 7.84 -15.83 0.99
C TRP A 96 8.88 -15.96 2.10
N MET A 97 9.98 -15.22 1.99
CA MET A 97 10.97 -15.12 3.07
C MET A 97 10.34 -14.54 4.34
N GLY A 98 9.53 -13.49 4.21
CA GLY A 98 8.80 -12.93 5.34
C GLY A 98 7.82 -13.93 5.95
N ASP A 99 7.07 -14.66 5.12
CA ASP A 99 6.12 -15.70 5.56
C ASP A 99 6.83 -16.82 6.32
N LEU A 100 7.96 -17.31 5.79
CA LEU A 100 8.75 -18.36 6.43
C LEU A 100 9.32 -17.89 7.78
N LEU A 101 9.82 -16.66 7.87
CA LEU A 101 10.33 -16.10 9.12
C LEU A 101 9.25 -15.97 10.19
N VAL A 102 8.02 -15.60 9.80
CA VAL A 102 6.87 -15.57 10.73
C VAL A 102 6.56 -16.98 11.21
N ALA A 103 6.47 -17.95 10.30
CA ALA A 103 6.21 -19.33 10.66
C ALA A 103 7.29 -19.93 11.59
N CYS A 104 8.57 -19.62 11.38
CA CYS A 104 9.65 -20.05 12.28
C CYS A 104 9.47 -19.54 13.72
N GLU A 105 9.03 -18.30 13.88
CA GLU A 105 8.77 -17.70 15.19
C GLU A 105 7.54 -18.37 15.85
N ASP A 106 6.44 -18.52 15.09
CA ASP A 106 5.20 -19.14 15.58
C ASP A 106 5.40 -20.59 16.03
N LEU A 107 6.22 -21.35 15.28
CA LEU A 107 6.58 -22.74 15.57
C LEU A 107 7.76 -22.86 16.56
N LYS A 108 8.28 -21.75 17.07
CA LYS A 108 9.38 -21.69 18.06
C LYS A 108 10.69 -22.35 17.61
N TYR A 109 10.99 -22.31 16.31
CA TYR A 109 12.25 -22.80 15.75
C TYR A 109 13.46 -21.89 16.06
N GLY A 110 13.21 -20.67 16.53
CA GLY A 110 14.22 -19.71 16.93
C GLY A 110 13.71 -18.28 16.78
N ASP A 111 14.42 -17.32 17.36
CA ASP A 111 14.10 -15.92 17.09
C ASP A 111 14.62 -15.49 15.71
N ILE A 112 13.95 -14.52 15.10
CA ILE A 112 14.25 -14.04 13.74
C ILE A 112 15.69 -13.53 13.59
N THR A 113 16.28 -12.98 14.65
CA THR A 113 17.66 -12.47 14.64
C THR A 113 18.64 -13.62 14.47
N ALA A 114 18.49 -14.67 15.28
CA ALA A 114 19.35 -15.84 15.23
C ALA A 114 19.24 -16.55 13.87
N ILE A 115 18.01 -16.70 13.36
CA ILE A 115 17.76 -17.27 12.04
C ILE A 115 18.43 -16.41 10.95
N ALA A 116 18.23 -15.10 10.97
CA ALA A 116 18.83 -14.20 9.99
C ALA A 116 20.35 -14.30 9.96
N LEU A 117 21.00 -14.27 11.14
CA LEU A 117 22.45 -14.42 11.25
C LEU A 117 22.94 -15.76 10.72
N HIS A 118 22.24 -16.86 11.03
CA HIS A 118 22.59 -18.20 10.54
C HIS A 118 22.62 -18.28 9.01
N PHE A 119 21.67 -17.61 8.35
CA PHE A 119 21.54 -17.61 6.90
C PHE A 119 22.23 -16.42 6.20
N GLY A 120 23.01 -15.62 6.92
CA GLY A 120 23.74 -14.47 6.36
C GLY A 120 22.83 -13.32 5.90
N ILE A 121 21.62 -13.22 6.46
CA ILE A 121 20.66 -12.14 6.20
C ILE A 121 20.88 -11.04 7.26
N ASP A 122 20.88 -9.78 6.83
CA ASP A 122 20.84 -8.67 7.78
C ASP A 122 19.62 -8.77 8.71
N PRO A 123 19.80 -8.79 10.05
CA PRO A 123 18.69 -8.96 10.98
C PRO A 123 17.62 -7.88 10.90
N ALA A 124 17.98 -6.63 10.61
CA ALA A 124 16.99 -5.56 10.46
C ALA A 124 16.09 -5.80 9.23
N THR A 125 16.68 -6.25 8.13
CA THR A 125 15.99 -6.65 6.91
C THR A 125 15.04 -7.83 7.16
N ALA A 126 15.49 -8.86 7.88
CA ALA A 126 14.65 -10.01 8.23
C ALA A 126 13.45 -9.61 9.10
N ARG A 127 13.68 -8.80 10.15
CA ARG A 127 12.61 -8.30 11.02
C ARG A 127 11.62 -7.42 10.25
N ASN A 128 12.08 -6.57 9.35
CA ASN A 128 11.20 -5.75 8.52
C ASN A 128 10.32 -6.64 7.62
N ARG A 129 10.90 -7.62 6.94
CA ARG A 129 10.13 -8.58 6.09
C ARG A 129 9.07 -9.31 6.90
N ALA A 130 9.44 -9.90 8.04
CA ALA A 130 8.50 -10.58 8.92
C ALA A 130 7.42 -9.61 9.43
N SER A 131 7.78 -8.39 9.84
CA SER A 131 6.82 -7.39 10.31
C SER A 131 5.77 -7.04 9.26
N ILE A 132 6.14 -6.90 7.99
CA ILE A 132 5.20 -6.62 6.90
C ILE A 132 4.25 -7.82 6.72
N MET A 133 4.78 -9.06 6.70
CA MET A 133 3.97 -10.26 6.47
C MET A 133 3.05 -10.62 7.65
N ARG A 134 3.42 -10.28 8.90
CA ARG A 134 2.50 -10.38 10.05
C ARG A 134 1.28 -9.46 9.90
N ARG A 135 1.48 -8.28 9.30
CA ARG A 135 0.44 -7.26 9.15
C ARG A 135 -0.41 -7.46 7.91
N VAL A 136 0.18 -7.96 6.83
CA VAL A 136 -0.50 -8.28 5.57
C VAL A 136 -0.53 -9.80 5.40
N LYS A 137 -1.54 -10.42 6.02
CA LYS A 137 -1.68 -11.88 6.11
C LYS A 137 -1.74 -12.54 4.74
N THR A 138 -1.27 -13.79 4.66
CA THR A 138 -1.33 -14.59 3.44
C THR A 138 -2.78 -14.77 2.96
N SER A 139 -3.74 -14.96 3.87
CA SER A 139 -5.16 -15.08 3.52
C SER A 139 -5.68 -13.86 2.75
N LEU A 140 -5.41 -12.64 3.25
CA LEU A 140 -5.80 -11.41 2.56
C LEU A 140 -5.15 -11.30 1.18
N ARG A 141 -3.88 -11.66 1.05
CA ARG A 141 -3.17 -11.64 -0.23
C ARG A 141 -3.79 -12.62 -1.23
N SER A 142 -4.16 -13.81 -0.78
CA SER A 142 -4.87 -14.80 -1.59
C SER A 142 -6.24 -14.26 -2.00
N ASP A 143 -7.07 -13.79 -1.06
CA ASP A 143 -8.41 -13.26 -1.34
C ASP A 143 -8.38 -12.11 -2.37
N VAL A 144 -7.35 -11.25 -2.31
CA VAL A 144 -7.14 -10.18 -3.28
C VAL A 144 -6.80 -10.73 -4.66
N LEU A 145 -5.92 -11.72 -4.76
CA LEU A 145 -5.48 -12.27 -6.04
C LEU A 145 -6.53 -13.20 -6.68
N ASP A 146 -7.30 -13.93 -5.89
CA ASP A 146 -8.35 -14.84 -6.34
C ASP A 146 -9.50 -14.10 -7.06
N GLN A 147 -9.68 -12.80 -6.78
CA GLN A 147 -10.62 -11.95 -7.52
C GLN A 147 -10.19 -11.64 -8.96
N PHE A 148 -8.92 -11.90 -9.30
CA PHE A 148 -8.34 -11.58 -10.60
C PHE A 148 -7.71 -12.82 -11.24
N PRO A 149 -8.51 -13.85 -11.57
CA PRO A 149 -8.00 -15.06 -12.21
C PRO A 149 -7.33 -14.71 -13.54
N GLY A 150 -6.18 -15.33 -13.80
CA GLY A 150 -5.39 -15.10 -15.02
C GLY A 150 -4.59 -13.78 -15.03
N ILE A 151 -4.48 -13.06 -13.91
CA ILE A 151 -3.55 -11.95 -13.81
C ILE A 151 -2.10 -12.43 -14.02
N SER A 152 -1.31 -11.63 -14.74
CA SER A 152 0.11 -11.89 -14.90
C SER A 152 0.82 -11.75 -13.55
N VAL A 153 1.77 -12.65 -13.28
CA VAL A 153 2.60 -12.57 -12.08
C VAL A 153 3.39 -11.27 -11.99
N ALA A 154 3.70 -10.63 -13.13
CA ALA A 154 4.32 -9.30 -13.15
C ALA A 154 3.43 -8.22 -12.53
N ASP A 155 2.11 -8.42 -12.58
CA ASP A 155 1.08 -7.52 -12.06
C ASP A 155 0.62 -7.92 -10.67
N HIS A 156 1.30 -8.85 -9.99
CA HIS A 156 1.06 -9.10 -8.56
C HIS A 156 1.62 -7.95 -7.70
N PRO A 157 1.04 -7.68 -6.52
CA PRO A 157 1.67 -6.78 -5.56
C PRO A 157 3.04 -7.30 -5.12
N GLN A 158 4.04 -6.44 -5.23
CA GLN A 158 5.40 -6.70 -4.74
C GLN A 158 5.55 -6.28 -3.27
N LYS A 159 6.64 -6.68 -2.62
CA LYS A 159 6.99 -6.30 -1.22
C LYS A 159 6.73 -4.82 -0.93
N SER A 160 7.17 -3.92 -1.81
CA SER A 160 7.01 -2.47 -1.63
C SER A 160 5.56 -2.00 -1.61
N HIS A 161 4.64 -2.71 -2.28
CA HIS A 161 3.21 -2.40 -2.22
C HIS A 161 2.62 -2.85 -0.88
N TYR A 162 3.06 -4.01 -0.37
CA TYR A 162 2.68 -4.46 0.97
C TYR A 162 3.21 -3.52 2.07
N GLU A 163 4.42 -2.99 1.91
CA GLU A 163 4.98 -1.97 2.82
C GLU A 163 4.10 -0.72 2.93
N LEU A 164 3.50 -0.26 1.82
CA LEU A 164 2.62 0.91 1.82
C LEU A 164 1.36 0.70 2.67
N VAL A 165 0.80 -0.50 2.64
CA VAL A 165 -0.50 -0.78 3.27
C VAL A 165 -0.36 -1.45 4.64
N ALA A 166 0.83 -1.93 5.02
CA ALA A 166 1.01 -2.69 6.26
C ALA A 166 0.59 -1.95 7.54
N ALA A 167 0.58 -0.61 7.55
CA ALA A 167 0.12 0.18 8.69
C ALA A 167 -1.39 0.48 8.70
N MET A 168 -2.11 0.11 7.64
CA MET A 168 -3.55 0.34 7.49
C MET A 168 -4.35 -0.79 8.13
N ASP A 169 -5.65 -0.56 8.35
CA ASP A 169 -6.58 -1.62 8.71
C ASP A 169 -6.78 -2.61 7.54
N GLU A 170 -7.33 -3.79 7.86
CA GLU A 170 -7.47 -4.90 6.92
C GLU A 170 -8.36 -4.53 5.71
N ALA A 171 -9.38 -3.68 5.91
CA ALA A 171 -10.28 -3.25 4.85
C ALA A 171 -9.60 -2.30 3.84
N ASP A 172 -8.82 -1.33 4.34
CA ASP A 172 -8.03 -0.45 3.50
C ASP A 172 -6.87 -1.19 2.82
N GLN A 173 -6.23 -2.16 3.50
CA GLN A 173 -5.23 -3.04 2.89
C GLN A 173 -5.80 -3.77 1.68
N TYR A 174 -6.95 -4.45 1.87
CA TYR A 174 -7.66 -5.16 0.81
C TYR A 174 -8.00 -4.21 -0.34
N TYR A 175 -8.65 -3.08 -0.05
CA TYR A 175 -9.05 -2.09 -1.05
C TYR A 175 -7.87 -1.66 -1.92
N TRP A 176 -6.75 -1.27 -1.31
CA TRP A 176 -5.62 -0.72 -2.04
C TRP A 176 -4.87 -1.78 -2.86
N LEU A 177 -4.74 -3.00 -2.35
CA LEU A 177 -4.12 -4.09 -3.10
C LEU A 177 -5.00 -4.51 -4.30
N THR A 178 -6.32 -4.51 -4.14
CA THR A 178 -7.27 -4.67 -5.25
C THR A 178 -7.13 -3.55 -6.28
N GLN A 179 -6.99 -2.28 -5.86
CA GLN A 179 -6.76 -1.17 -6.80
C GLN A 179 -5.42 -1.30 -7.54
N LYS A 180 -4.36 -1.73 -6.84
CA LYS A 180 -3.05 -1.98 -7.46
C LYS A 180 -3.19 -2.92 -8.64
N ILE A 181 -3.87 -4.05 -8.43
CA ILE A 181 -4.08 -5.07 -9.46
C ILE A 181 -4.95 -4.52 -10.59
N LYS A 182 -6.12 -3.96 -10.26
CA LYS A 182 -7.09 -3.46 -11.24
C LYS A 182 -6.48 -2.42 -12.20
N HIS A 183 -5.58 -1.59 -11.71
CA HIS A 183 -4.97 -0.51 -12.47
C HIS A 183 -3.54 -0.79 -12.93
N GLY A 184 -2.96 -1.94 -12.59
CA GLY A 184 -1.57 -2.26 -12.88
C GLY A 184 -0.60 -1.23 -12.29
N TRP A 185 -0.92 -0.65 -11.13
CA TRP A 185 -0.10 0.43 -10.56
C TRP A 185 1.26 -0.10 -10.12
N ASN A 186 2.28 0.69 -10.43
CA ASN A 186 3.57 0.56 -9.75
C ASN A 186 3.54 1.23 -8.36
N TYR A 187 4.60 1.00 -7.59
CA TYR A 187 4.73 1.53 -6.22
C TYR A 187 4.47 3.04 -6.12
N ARG A 188 5.02 3.84 -7.05
CA ARG A 188 4.88 5.30 -7.02
C ARG A 188 3.43 5.72 -7.23
N GLN A 189 2.76 5.13 -8.21
CA GLN A 189 1.36 5.42 -8.52
C GLN A 189 0.44 5.06 -7.35
N MET A 190 0.62 3.86 -6.77
CA MET A 190 -0.16 3.43 -5.60
C MET A 190 0.06 4.37 -4.40
N ARG A 191 1.32 4.73 -4.11
CA ARG A 191 1.66 5.66 -3.02
C ARG A 191 1.02 7.04 -3.23
N ASP A 192 1.10 7.57 -4.45
CA ASP A 192 0.56 8.89 -4.76
C ASP A 192 -0.99 8.88 -4.69
N ALA A 193 -1.64 7.78 -5.09
CA ALA A 193 -3.09 7.58 -4.93
C ALA A 193 -3.52 7.49 -3.45
N ILE A 194 -2.78 6.74 -2.63
CA ILE A 194 -3.01 6.67 -1.17
C ILE A 194 -2.97 8.06 -0.55
N ARG A 195 -1.89 8.82 -0.82
CA ARG A 195 -1.72 10.19 -0.31
C ARG A 195 -2.84 11.12 -0.74
N MET A 196 -3.30 11.01 -1.98
CA MET A 196 -4.41 11.81 -2.49
C MET A 196 -5.70 11.51 -1.73
N ARG A 197 -6.03 10.23 -1.50
CA ARG A 197 -7.22 9.84 -0.73
C ARG A 197 -7.13 10.31 0.73
N GLU A 198 -5.96 10.19 1.36
CA GLU A 198 -5.71 10.68 2.71
C GLU A 198 -5.87 12.21 2.79
N ALA A 199 -5.37 12.95 1.80
CA ALA A 199 -5.55 14.40 1.74
C ALA A 199 -7.02 14.80 1.56
N ILE A 200 -7.78 14.07 0.74
CA ILE A 200 -9.23 14.27 0.59
C ILE A 200 -9.94 13.98 1.90
N ARG A 201 -9.65 12.86 2.56
CA ARG A 201 -10.23 12.49 3.86
C ARG A 201 -9.93 13.55 4.92
N ALA A 202 -8.67 14.01 5.00
CA ALA A 202 -8.28 15.08 5.91
C ALA A 202 -8.93 16.43 5.57
N ALA A 203 -9.33 16.67 4.32
CA ALA A 203 -10.07 17.86 3.93
C ALA A 203 -11.57 17.76 4.25
N THR A 204 -12.17 16.56 4.13
CA THR A 204 -13.58 16.32 4.47
C THR A 204 -13.84 16.19 5.97
N ASP A 205 -12.86 15.69 6.73
CA ASP A 205 -12.95 15.55 8.19
C ASP A 205 -12.69 16.87 8.92
N LYS A 206 -12.21 17.90 8.21
CA LYS A 206 -12.19 19.25 8.78
C LYS A 206 -13.65 19.69 8.93
N PRO A 207 -14.10 20.08 10.14
CA PRO A 207 -15.40 20.70 10.29
C PRO A 207 -15.45 21.87 9.29
N PRO A 208 -16.59 22.11 8.62
CA PRO A 208 -16.71 23.20 7.69
C PRO A 208 -16.15 24.43 8.39
N MET A 209 -15.10 25.04 7.82
CA MET A 209 -14.63 26.32 8.32
C MET A 209 -15.85 27.21 8.29
N LEU A 210 -16.44 27.45 9.46
CA LEU A 210 -17.50 28.43 9.64
C LEU A 210 -16.87 29.69 9.08
N GLN A 211 -17.30 30.08 7.87
CA GLN A 211 -16.79 31.31 7.29
C GLN A 211 -17.02 32.37 8.35
N PRO A 212 -15.98 33.14 8.71
CA PRO A 212 -16.15 34.13 9.75
C PRO A 212 -17.32 35.01 9.33
N SER A 213 -18.31 35.13 10.22
CA SER A 213 -19.51 35.89 9.93
C SER A 213 -19.12 37.30 9.45
N PRO A 214 -19.95 38.00 8.68
CA PRO A 214 -19.67 39.38 8.30
C PRO A 214 -19.30 40.27 9.49
N PHE A 215 -19.80 39.92 10.68
CA PHE A 215 -19.42 40.54 11.95
C PHE A 215 -18.02 40.15 12.42
N GLN A 216 -17.67 38.86 12.47
CA GLN A 216 -16.31 38.42 12.83
C GLN A 216 -15.25 39.01 11.88
N LYS A 217 -15.55 39.14 10.59
CA LYS A 217 -14.67 39.84 9.63
C LYS A 217 -14.49 41.32 9.96
N ARG A 218 -15.54 42.00 10.45
CA ARG A 218 -15.48 43.41 10.88
C ARG A 218 -14.70 43.56 12.18
N VAL A 219 -14.90 42.69 13.16
CA VAL A 219 -14.14 42.69 14.43
C VAL A 219 -12.65 42.50 14.15
N SER A 220 -12.27 41.48 13.38
CA SER A 220 -10.85 41.24 13.04
C SER A 220 -10.25 42.27 12.08
N SER A 221 -11.06 43.10 11.41
CA SER A 221 -10.57 44.29 10.70
C SER A 221 -10.29 45.41 11.69
N LEU A 222 -11.24 45.65 12.61
CA LEU A 222 -11.12 46.67 13.65
C LEU A 222 -9.91 46.41 14.54
N GLU A 223 -9.70 45.17 14.98
CA GLU A 223 -8.53 44.77 15.77
C GLU A 223 -7.20 45.07 15.06
N ARG A 224 -7.13 44.82 13.74
CA ARG A 224 -5.93 45.11 12.94
C ARG A 224 -5.70 46.60 12.74
N ASP A 225 -6.76 47.37 12.52
CA ASP A 225 -6.66 48.82 12.38
C ASP A 225 -6.24 49.46 13.71
N ILE A 226 -6.78 48.97 14.83
CA ILE A 226 -6.40 49.39 16.19
C ILE A 226 -4.94 49.05 16.49
N ASP A 227 -4.47 47.84 16.18
CA ASP A 227 -3.08 47.46 16.40
C ASP A 227 -2.12 48.32 15.58
N LYS A 228 -2.52 48.67 14.35
CA LYS A 228 -1.75 49.56 13.47
C LYS A 228 -1.70 50.98 14.04
N ASP A 229 -2.82 51.51 14.52
CA ASP A 229 -2.89 52.84 15.14
C ASP A 229 -2.10 52.89 16.45
N LEU A 230 -2.12 51.82 17.26
CA LEU A 230 -1.29 51.70 18.47
C LEU A 230 0.20 51.60 18.14
N GLN A 231 0.58 50.95 17.04
CA GLN A 231 1.97 50.93 16.58
C GLN A 231 2.43 52.30 16.09
N LEU A 232 1.58 53.05 15.41
CA LEU A 232 1.86 54.44 14.99
C LEU A 232 1.91 55.39 16.19
N ALA A 233 1.05 55.22 17.18
CA ALA A 233 1.00 56.10 18.34
C ALA A 233 2.18 55.91 19.32
N LYS A 234 2.86 54.76 19.26
CA LYS A 234 4.08 54.47 20.06
C LYS A 234 5.26 55.39 19.73
N THR A 235 5.24 56.14 18.62
CA THR A 235 6.31 57.10 18.29
C THR A 235 6.19 58.44 19.01
N ASP A 236 5.00 58.82 19.49
CA ASP A 236 4.72 60.18 19.98
C ASP A 236 3.97 60.26 21.32
N LEU A 237 3.49 59.14 21.88
CA LEU A 237 2.75 59.11 23.15
C LEU A 237 3.58 58.60 24.32
N ASP A 238 3.32 59.15 25.51
CA ASP A 238 3.91 58.63 26.75
C ASP A 238 3.25 57.32 27.20
N ALA A 239 3.91 56.60 28.11
CA ALA A 239 3.48 55.29 28.57
C ALA A 239 2.08 55.29 29.24
N ASN A 240 1.67 56.41 29.85
CA ASN A 240 0.37 56.52 30.51
C ASN A 240 -0.76 56.70 29.48
N GLN A 241 -0.49 57.44 28.41
CA GLN A 241 -1.43 57.64 27.30
C GLN A 241 -1.64 56.34 26.50
N ILE A 242 -0.57 55.59 26.22
CA ILE A 242 -0.66 54.27 25.58
C ILE A 242 -1.49 53.30 26.43
N LYS A 243 -1.28 53.30 27.75
CA LYS A 243 -2.03 52.45 28.68
C LYS A 243 -3.52 52.82 28.72
N HIS A 244 -3.84 54.12 28.70
CA HIS A 244 -5.24 54.58 28.70
C HIS A 244 -5.98 54.21 27.41
N LEU A 245 -5.32 54.33 26.25
CA LEU A 245 -5.88 53.89 24.96
C LEU A 245 -6.14 52.38 24.96
N ALA A 246 -5.16 51.56 25.38
CA ALA A 246 -5.33 50.12 25.46
C ALA A 246 -6.52 49.71 26.38
N GLU A 247 -6.72 50.41 27.49
CA GLU A 247 -7.84 50.18 28.42
C GLU A 247 -9.20 50.54 27.80
N LEU A 248 -9.29 51.66 27.06
CA LEU A 248 -10.50 52.05 26.33
C LEU A 248 -10.84 51.04 25.23
N HIS A 249 -9.84 50.53 24.53
CA HIS A 249 -10.03 49.49 23.51
C HIS A 249 -10.54 48.18 24.10
N ARG A 250 -9.97 47.74 25.24
CA ARG A 250 -10.46 46.54 25.92
C ARG A 250 -11.92 46.68 26.32
N ARG A 251 -12.31 47.84 26.88
CA ARG A 251 -13.70 48.13 27.26
C ARG A 251 -14.65 48.16 26.07
N ALA A 252 -14.22 48.68 24.92
CA ALA A 252 -15.02 48.68 23.71
C ALA A 252 -15.24 47.26 23.15
N ALA A 253 -14.20 46.42 23.19
CA ALA A 253 -14.30 45.01 22.81
C ALA A 253 -15.23 44.23 23.75
N ASP A 254 -15.07 44.40 25.08
CA ASP A 254 -15.93 43.77 26.09
C ASP A 254 -17.40 44.20 25.92
N HIS A 255 -17.66 45.49 25.65
CA HIS A 255 -19.01 46.00 25.43
C HIS A 255 -19.65 45.47 24.14
N LEU A 256 -18.88 45.31 23.07
CA LEU A 256 -19.35 44.68 21.83
C LEU A 256 -19.69 43.20 22.04
N GLU A 257 -18.89 42.47 22.83
CA GLU A 257 -19.18 41.08 23.18
C GLU A 257 -20.43 40.96 24.05
N GLN A 258 -20.64 41.88 24.99
CA GLN A 258 -21.82 41.91 25.85
C GLN A 258 -23.11 42.09 25.03
N LEU A 259 -23.13 43.05 24.09
CA LEU A 259 -24.28 43.29 23.21
C LEU A 259 -24.63 42.06 22.34
N THR A 260 -23.67 41.17 22.08
CA THR A 260 -23.89 39.93 21.33
C THR A 260 -24.43 38.76 22.15
N LYS A 261 -24.30 38.78 23.50
CA LYS A 261 -24.90 37.75 24.37
C LYS A 261 -26.37 38.01 24.69
N ASP A 262 -26.79 39.26 24.55
CA ASP A 262 -28.16 39.71 24.82
C ASP A 262 -29.06 39.71 23.56
N SER A 263 -28.53 39.30 22.40
CA SER A 263 -29.23 39.17 21.11
C SER A 263 -29.51 37.71 20.77
#